data_AF-A0A3C1UXL0-F1
#
_entry.id   AF-A0A3C1UXL0-F1
#
_cell.length_a   1.000
_cell.length_b   1.000
_cell.length_c   1.000
_cell.angle_alpha   90.00
_cell.angle_beta   90.00
_cell.angle_gamma   90.00
#
_symmetry.space_group_name_H-M   'P 1'
#
loop_
_entity.id
_entity.type
_entity.pdbx_description
1 polymer ?
#
loop_
_entity_poly.entity_id
_entity_poly.type
_entity_poly.pdbx_seq_one_letter_code
_entity_poly.pdbx_strand_id
1 'polypeptide(L)'
;MDHISIRGARVHNLKNIDIDIPRNKLVVITGLSGSGKSSLAFDTIYAEGQRRYVESLSAYARQFLSLMEKPDVDHIEGLSPAISIEQKATSHNPRSTVGTITEIYDYLRLLFARAGMPKCPEHKIDLVSQTVSQMVDGIMALPEGTKIMLLAPVVQNRKGSHKKMLEELSHQGFLRARVDGEIVYLDDMSELDGKTHHTIEIVVDRLKVRKDITSRLSESLETALNLSAGLVRIASMDSETEQEELVF
;
A
#
# COMPACT_ATOMS: atom_id res chain seq x y z
N MET A 1 0.82 -43.61 20.66
CA MET A 1 2.00 -44.22 20.02
C MET A 1 3.20 -43.37 20.33
N ASP A 2 4.18 -43.98 20.98
CA ASP A 2 5.33 -43.28 21.57
C ASP A 2 6.57 -43.31 20.67
N HIS A 3 6.51 -44.08 19.58
CA HIS A 3 7.56 -44.20 18.57
C HIS A 3 6.98 -44.10 17.15
N ILE A 4 7.85 -43.77 16.19
CA ILE A 4 7.64 -43.93 14.75
C ILE A 4 8.26 -45.28 14.39
N SER A 5 7.43 -46.20 13.90
CA SER A 5 7.84 -47.54 13.52
C SER A 5 8.06 -47.60 12.02
N ILE A 6 9.27 -47.95 11.59
CA ILE A 6 9.65 -48.12 10.19
C ILE A 6 9.98 -49.59 9.99
N ARG A 7 9.36 -50.22 8.99
CA ARG A 7 9.57 -51.62 8.66
C ARG A 7 9.93 -51.81 7.19
N GLY A 8 10.99 -52.58 6.95
CA GLY A 8 11.44 -52.97 5.62
C GLY A 8 11.90 -51.80 4.74
N ALA A 9 12.64 -50.82 5.28
CA ALA A 9 13.14 -49.72 4.46
C ALA A 9 14.28 -50.17 3.54
N ARG A 10 14.13 -49.93 2.23
CA ARG A 10 15.01 -50.39 1.14
C ARG A 10 15.43 -49.28 0.17
N VAL A 11 15.09 -48.03 0.47
CA VAL A 11 15.45 -46.87 -0.35
C VAL A 11 16.97 -46.78 -0.57
N HIS A 12 17.39 -46.67 -1.83
CA HIS A 12 18.80 -46.64 -2.26
C HIS A 12 19.63 -47.84 -1.76
N ASN A 13 20.48 -47.63 -0.76
CA ASN A 13 21.40 -48.67 -0.26
C ASN A 13 20.96 -49.26 1.08
N LEU A 14 19.78 -48.89 1.60
CA LEU A 14 19.21 -49.49 2.79
C LEU A 14 18.93 -51.00 2.57
N LYS A 15 19.25 -51.81 3.57
CA LYS A 15 19.22 -53.28 3.46
C LYS A 15 18.03 -53.88 4.20
N ASN A 16 16.82 -53.47 3.81
CA ASN A 16 15.56 -53.94 4.40
C ASN A 16 15.54 -53.78 5.93
N ILE A 17 15.75 -52.55 6.38
CA ILE A 17 15.97 -52.27 7.81
C ILE A 17 14.66 -51.96 8.54
N ASP A 18 14.59 -52.39 9.80
CA ASP A 18 13.51 -52.09 10.74
C ASP A 18 14.05 -51.18 11.85
N ILE A 19 13.38 -50.06 12.11
CA ILE A 19 13.81 -49.06 13.10
C ILE A 19 12.60 -48.50 13.83
N ASP A 20 12.72 -48.36 15.15
CA ASP A 20 11.78 -47.59 15.97
C ASP A 20 12.45 -46.29 16.46
N ILE A 21 11.84 -45.15 16.12
CA ILE A 21 12.34 -43.81 16.46
C ILE A 21 11.45 -43.21 17.55
N PRO A 22 11.98 -42.80 18.72
CA PRO A 22 11.16 -42.22 19.78
C PRO A 22 10.57 -40.87 19.33
N ARG A 23 9.27 -40.67 19.56
CA ARG A 23 8.59 -39.40 19.26
C ARG A 23 8.92 -38.32 20.29
N ASN A 24 8.78 -37.07 19.88
CA ASN A 24 8.97 -35.88 20.72
C ASN A 24 10.36 -35.80 21.36
N LYS A 25 11.38 -36.35 20.69
CA LYS A 25 12.78 -36.27 21.09
C LYS A 25 13.62 -35.73 19.95
N LEU A 26 14.72 -35.09 20.30
CA LEU A 26 15.77 -34.77 19.33
C LEU A 26 16.52 -36.06 19.00
N VAL A 27 16.32 -36.60 17.80
CA VAL A 27 16.97 -37.81 17.32
C VAL A 27 18.05 -37.44 16.31
N VAL A 28 19.25 -37.97 16.52
CA VAL A 28 20.41 -37.73 15.65
C VAL A 28 20.76 -39.03 14.93
N ILE A 29 20.73 -39.01 13.59
CA ILE A 29 21.17 -40.12 12.75
C ILE A 29 22.64 -39.87 12.37
N THR A 30 23.52 -40.79 12.73
CA THR A 30 24.97 -40.67 12.52
C THR A 30 25.55 -41.91 11.83
N GLY A 31 26.78 -41.80 11.32
CA GLY A 31 27.46 -42.85 10.55
C GLY A 31 28.34 -42.31 9.42
N LEU A 32 29.16 -43.18 8.83
CA LEU A 32 30.10 -42.85 7.75
C LEU A 32 29.39 -42.24 6.52
N SER A 33 30.10 -41.43 5.73
CA SER A 33 29.55 -40.94 4.45
C SER A 33 29.09 -42.11 3.57
N GLY A 34 27.92 -41.97 2.95
CA GLY A 34 27.31 -43.05 2.16
C GLY A 34 26.66 -44.19 2.96
N SER A 35 26.60 -44.14 4.29
CA SER A 35 25.99 -45.22 5.10
C SER A 35 24.45 -45.31 5.03
N GLY A 36 23.79 -44.54 4.16
CA GLY A 36 22.32 -44.53 4.03
C GLY A 36 21.58 -43.57 4.97
N LYS A 37 22.28 -42.66 5.67
CA LYS A 37 21.63 -41.67 6.58
C LYS A 37 20.61 -40.81 5.87
N SER A 38 21.00 -40.21 4.74
CA SER A 38 20.12 -39.35 3.94
C SER A 38 18.99 -40.15 3.32
N SER A 39 19.26 -41.39 2.90
CA SER A 39 18.24 -42.30 2.36
C SER A 39 17.17 -42.64 3.39
N LEU A 40 17.54 -42.83 4.66
CA LEU A 40 16.58 -43.03 5.74
C LEU A 40 15.86 -41.72 6.11
N ALA A 41 16.60 -40.63 6.33
CA ALA A 41 16.03 -39.39 6.86
C ALA A 41 15.19 -38.62 5.83
N PHE A 42 15.74 -38.36 4.65
CA PHE A 42 15.13 -37.52 3.62
C PHE A 42 14.31 -38.37 2.65
N ASP A 43 14.92 -39.40 2.07
CA ASP A 43 14.30 -40.15 0.96
C ASP A 43 13.25 -41.17 1.45
N THR A 44 13.25 -41.52 2.74
CA THR A 44 12.24 -42.42 3.34
C THR A 44 11.30 -41.67 4.27
N ILE A 45 11.79 -41.18 5.42
CA ILE A 45 10.95 -40.60 6.48
C ILE A 45 10.29 -39.29 6.04
N TYR A 46 11.09 -38.33 5.56
CA TYR A 46 10.57 -37.05 5.10
C TYR A 46 9.68 -37.21 3.86
N ALA A 47 10.12 -37.96 2.85
CA ALA A 47 9.35 -38.22 1.64
C ALA A 47 7.97 -38.81 1.96
N GLU A 48 7.90 -39.83 2.83
CA GLU A 48 6.63 -40.44 3.21
C GLU A 48 5.78 -39.49 4.08
N GLY A 49 6.39 -38.72 4.97
CA GLY A 49 5.70 -37.75 5.83
C GLY A 49 5.07 -36.61 5.04
N GLN A 50 5.81 -36.09 4.04
CA GLN A 50 5.31 -35.09 3.12
C GLN A 50 4.20 -35.66 2.22
N ARG A 51 4.40 -36.85 1.64
CA ARG A 51 3.40 -37.51 0.78
C ARG A 51 2.07 -37.69 1.49
N ARG A 52 2.07 -38.28 2.69
CA ARG A 52 0.85 -38.50 3.50
C ARG A 52 0.14 -37.19 3.84
N TYR A 53 0.89 -36.13 4.16
CA TYR A 53 0.31 -34.83 4.44
C TYR A 53 -0.36 -34.22 3.20
N VAL A 54 0.32 -34.19 2.06
CA VAL A 54 -0.23 -33.60 0.83
C VAL A 54 -1.42 -34.42 0.31
N GLU A 55 -1.43 -35.75 0.48
CA GLU A 55 -2.57 -36.63 0.13
C GLU A 55 -3.84 -36.29 0.91
N SER A 56 -3.71 -35.66 2.09
CA SER A 56 -4.84 -35.24 2.91
C SER A 56 -5.42 -33.88 2.51
N LEU A 57 -4.69 -33.06 1.74
CA LEU A 57 -5.08 -31.66 1.47
C LEU A 57 -6.24 -31.52 0.50
N SER A 58 -6.28 -32.28 -0.60
CA SER A 58 -7.41 -32.28 -1.53
C SER A 58 -7.46 -33.53 -2.39
N ALA A 59 -8.66 -33.89 -2.87
CA ALA A 59 -8.85 -34.98 -3.82
C ALA A 59 -8.10 -34.73 -5.15
N TYR A 60 -7.97 -33.46 -5.55
CA TYR A 60 -7.21 -33.04 -6.73
C TYR A 60 -5.70 -33.23 -6.53
N ALA A 61 -5.15 -32.84 -5.37
CA ALA A 61 -3.74 -33.02 -5.07
C ALA A 61 -3.29 -34.49 -5.13
N ARG A 62 -4.17 -35.44 -4.77
CA ARG A 62 -3.89 -36.88 -4.89
C ARG A 62 -3.58 -37.31 -6.33
N GLN A 63 -4.22 -36.70 -7.34
CA GLN A 63 -3.98 -37.03 -8.75
C GLN A 63 -2.56 -36.65 -9.20
N PHE A 64 -1.96 -35.61 -8.61
CA PHE A 64 -0.59 -35.20 -8.90
C PHE A 64 0.44 -35.96 -8.07
N LEU A 65 0.07 -36.40 -6.85
CA LEU A 65 0.93 -37.19 -5.99
C LEU A 65 1.14 -38.62 -6.46
N SER A 66 0.20 -39.20 -7.22
CA SER A 66 0.39 -40.51 -7.85
C SER A 66 1.52 -40.55 -8.88
N LEU A 67 2.06 -39.39 -9.27
CA LEU A 67 3.26 -39.27 -10.12
C LEU A 67 4.56 -39.21 -9.31
N MET A 68 4.51 -39.02 -7.99
CA MET A 68 5.68 -39.03 -7.13
C MET A 68 6.06 -40.46 -6.77
N GLU A 69 7.33 -40.80 -6.90
CA GLU A 69 7.85 -42.11 -6.57
C GLU A 69 7.66 -42.38 -5.06
N LYS A 70 6.94 -43.46 -4.72
CA LYS A 70 6.78 -43.86 -3.33
C LYS A 70 8.09 -44.46 -2.82
N PRO A 71 8.55 -44.08 -1.61
CA PRO A 71 9.73 -44.69 -1.05
C PRO A 71 9.52 -46.21 -0.88
N ASP A 72 10.54 -47.00 -1.20
CA ASP A 72 10.53 -48.45 -1.02
C ASP A 72 10.66 -48.80 0.47
N VAL A 73 9.49 -48.96 1.11
CA VAL A 73 9.31 -49.32 2.51
C VAL A 73 8.05 -50.16 2.67
N ASP A 74 8.07 -51.19 3.52
CA ASP A 74 6.89 -52.05 3.72
C ASP A 74 5.81 -51.32 4.51
N HIS A 75 6.20 -50.71 5.63
CA HIS A 75 5.26 -50.02 6.49
C HIS A 75 5.95 -48.92 7.31
N ILE A 76 5.25 -47.79 7.48
CA ILE A 76 5.62 -46.76 8.45
C ILE A 76 4.38 -46.38 9.27
N GLU A 77 4.50 -46.45 10.59
CA GLU A 77 3.45 -46.12 11.55
C GLU A 77 3.88 -44.97 12.47
N GLY A 78 2.92 -44.17 12.94
CA GLY A 78 3.19 -43.06 13.88
C GLY A 78 3.88 -41.84 13.27
N LEU A 79 4.03 -41.79 11.94
CA LEU A 79 4.67 -40.68 11.22
C LEU A 79 3.83 -39.40 11.27
N SER A 80 4.46 -38.27 11.58
CA SER A 80 3.84 -36.94 11.57
C SER A 80 4.12 -36.23 10.24
N PRO A 81 3.36 -35.17 9.88
CA PRO A 81 3.74 -34.30 8.77
C PRO A 81 5.20 -33.85 8.92
N ALA A 82 5.99 -34.05 7.87
CA ALA A 82 7.43 -33.83 7.92
C ALA A 82 7.81 -32.56 7.16
N ILE A 83 8.79 -31.82 7.69
CA ILE A 83 9.39 -30.64 7.07
C ILE A 83 10.89 -30.90 6.96
N SER A 84 11.45 -30.74 5.77
CA SER A 84 12.89 -30.81 5.55
C SER A 84 13.50 -29.41 5.66
N ILE A 85 14.60 -29.30 6.39
CA ILE A 85 15.43 -28.09 6.46
C ILE A 85 16.81 -28.50 5.95
N GLU A 86 17.07 -28.20 4.68
CA GLU A 86 18.31 -28.53 3.98
C GLU A 86 19.10 -27.27 3.63
N GLN A 87 20.42 -27.41 3.51
CA GLN A 87 21.27 -26.42 2.88
C GLN A 87 21.17 -26.52 1.34
N LYS A 88 19.96 -26.44 0.79
CA LYS A 88 19.76 -26.36 -0.66
C LYS A 88 20.03 -24.93 -1.11
N ALA A 89 20.69 -24.76 -2.25
CA ALA A 89 21.02 -23.43 -2.77
C ALA A 89 19.73 -22.57 -2.82
N THR A 90 19.71 -21.49 -2.06
CA THR A 90 18.61 -20.53 -2.05
C THR A 90 18.39 -20.02 -3.47
N SER A 91 17.13 -19.88 -3.89
CA SER A 91 16.75 -19.34 -5.20
C SER A 91 17.59 -18.09 -5.54
N HIS A 92 18.34 -18.14 -6.63
CA HIS A 92 19.16 -17.03 -7.14
C HIS A 92 18.32 -15.96 -7.86
N ASN A 93 17.09 -15.71 -7.41
CA ASN A 93 16.28 -14.66 -7.97
C ASN A 93 16.84 -13.30 -7.50
N PRO A 94 17.29 -12.42 -8.40
CA PRO A 94 17.89 -11.13 -8.03
C PRO A 94 16.92 -10.18 -7.31
N ARG A 95 15.61 -10.46 -7.34
CA ARG A 95 14.60 -9.70 -6.58
C ARG A 95 14.34 -10.27 -5.18
N SER A 96 14.92 -11.42 -4.84
CA SER A 96 14.79 -12.03 -3.53
C SER A 96 15.85 -11.49 -2.58
N THR A 97 15.43 -11.08 -1.40
CA THR A 97 16.30 -10.58 -0.33
C THR A 97 15.99 -11.35 0.96
N VAL A 98 16.83 -11.16 1.99
CA VAL A 98 16.54 -11.70 3.33
C VAL A 98 15.16 -11.23 3.83
N GLY A 99 14.81 -9.98 3.58
CA GLY A 99 13.53 -9.40 4.00
C GLY A 99 12.32 -10.04 3.32
N THR A 100 12.44 -10.46 2.06
CA THR A 100 11.35 -11.15 1.34
C THR A 100 11.24 -12.62 1.73
N ILE A 101 12.37 -13.31 1.98
CA ILE A 101 12.36 -14.73 2.40
C ILE A 101 11.80 -14.89 3.81
N THR A 102 12.06 -13.93 4.69
CA THR A 102 11.58 -13.93 6.07
C THR A 102 10.21 -13.25 6.23
N GLU A 103 9.62 -12.76 5.15
CA GLU A 103 8.38 -11.96 5.12
C GLU A 103 8.44 -10.64 5.92
N ILE A 104 9.57 -10.30 6.55
CA ILE A 104 9.78 -9.05 7.28
C ILE A 104 9.50 -7.83 6.39
N TYR A 105 9.88 -7.90 5.12
CA TYR A 105 9.63 -6.82 4.17
C TYR A 105 8.13 -6.55 3.97
N ASP A 106 7.29 -7.59 4.02
CA ASP A 106 5.84 -7.42 3.89
C ASP A 106 5.24 -6.75 5.13
N TYR A 107 5.74 -7.08 6.33
CA TYR A 107 5.39 -6.36 7.55
C TYR A 107 5.85 -4.90 7.51
N LEU A 108 7.07 -4.63 7.01
CA LEU A 108 7.55 -3.26 6.83
C LEU A 108 6.67 -2.48 5.87
N ARG A 109 6.26 -3.06 4.74
CA ARG A 109 5.33 -2.40 3.80
C ARG A 109 4.02 -2.03 4.48
N LEU A 110 3.46 -2.93 5.29
CA LEU A 110 2.23 -2.67 6.03
C LEU A 110 2.43 -1.56 7.07
N LEU A 111 3.56 -1.56 7.78
CA LEU A 111 3.92 -0.52 8.73
C LEU A 111 3.99 0.86 8.05
N PHE A 112 4.73 0.98 6.95
CA PHE A 112 4.87 2.24 6.22
C PHE A 112 3.54 2.69 5.58
N ALA A 113 2.70 1.76 5.11
CA ALA A 113 1.39 2.11 4.57
C ALA A 113 0.40 2.62 5.63
N ARG A 114 0.52 2.14 6.88
CA ARG A 114 -0.40 2.48 7.98
C ARG A 114 0.07 3.64 8.86
N ALA A 115 1.37 3.75 9.08
CA ALA A 115 1.96 4.69 10.04
C ALA A 115 3.02 5.60 9.41
N GLY A 116 3.36 5.40 8.14
CA GLY A 116 4.30 6.29 7.44
C GLY A 116 3.65 7.64 7.16
N MET A 117 4.34 8.72 7.55
CA MET A 117 3.97 10.08 7.14
C MET A 117 4.59 10.34 5.76
N PRO A 118 3.81 10.39 4.67
CA PRO A 118 4.35 10.70 3.35
C PRO A 118 4.83 12.15 3.32
N LYS A 119 5.99 12.39 2.69
CA LYS A 119 6.56 13.73 2.50
C LYS A 119 6.80 14.01 1.03
N CYS A 120 6.60 15.26 0.63
CA CYS A 120 6.98 15.70 -0.71
C CYS A 120 8.51 15.59 -0.87
N PRO A 121 9.02 14.94 -1.94
CA PRO A 121 10.46 14.77 -2.13
C PRO A 121 11.20 16.11 -2.36
N GLU A 122 10.54 17.10 -2.94
CA GLU A 122 11.12 18.43 -3.22
C GLU A 122 10.93 19.38 -2.03
N HIS A 123 9.68 19.59 -1.60
CA HIS A 123 9.33 20.60 -0.58
C HIS A 123 9.50 20.12 0.86
N LYS A 124 9.67 18.80 1.09
CA LYS A 124 9.77 18.16 2.42
C LYS A 124 8.57 18.37 3.37
N ILE A 125 7.46 18.91 2.86
CA ILE A 125 6.19 19.05 3.56
C ILE A 125 5.47 17.71 3.69
N ASP A 126 4.66 17.59 4.74
CA ASP A 126 3.84 16.40 5.00
C ASP A 126 2.65 16.37 4.04
N LEU A 127 2.43 15.23 3.37
CA LEU A 127 1.34 15.02 2.43
C LEU A 127 0.14 14.43 3.17
N VAL A 128 -0.57 15.27 3.91
CA VAL A 128 -1.74 14.84 4.68
C VAL A 128 -3.00 15.14 3.88
N SER A 129 -3.78 14.11 3.55
CA SER A 129 -5.15 14.32 3.05
C SER A 129 -6.01 14.86 4.19
N GLN A 130 -6.59 16.03 4.00
CA GLN A 130 -7.48 16.63 5.00
C GLN A 130 -8.94 16.42 4.60
N THR A 131 -9.79 16.20 5.61
CA THR A 131 -11.24 16.24 5.43
C THR A 131 -11.72 17.69 5.46
N VAL A 132 -12.89 17.97 4.88
CA VAL A 132 -13.50 19.31 4.92
C VAL A 132 -13.60 19.83 6.36
N SER A 133 -13.96 18.97 7.32
CA SER A 133 -14.00 19.34 8.75
C SER A 133 -12.64 19.81 9.26
N GLN A 134 -11.55 19.13 8.91
CA GLN A 134 -10.19 19.53 9.32
C GLN A 134 -9.74 20.83 8.64
N MET A 135 -10.14 21.05 7.38
CA MET A 135 -9.90 22.32 6.68
C MET A 135 -10.65 23.46 7.38
N VAL A 136 -11.93 23.26 7.73
CA VAL A 136 -12.74 24.20 8.49
C VAL A 136 -12.06 24.52 9.83
N ASP A 137 -11.65 23.51 10.59
CA ASP A 137 -10.96 23.70 11.87
C ASP A 137 -9.66 24.51 11.69
N GLY A 138 -8.89 24.23 10.65
CA GLY A 138 -7.66 24.95 10.31
C GLY A 138 -7.91 26.43 10.00
N ILE A 139 -8.99 26.75 9.29
CA ILE A 139 -9.39 28.12 8.97
C ILE A 139 -9.93 28.86 10.19
N MET A 140 -10.72 28.17 11.03
CA MET A 140 -11.28 28.71 12.25
C MET A 140 -10.21 28.99 13.33
N ALA A 141 -9.01 28.43 13.18
CA ALA A 141 -7.85 28.76 14.01
C ALA A 141 -7.21 30.12 13.67
N LEU A 142 -7.57 30.75 12.54
CA LEU A 142 -7.13 32.11 12.20
C LEU A 142 -7.75 33.15 13.17
N PRO A 143 -7.11 34.32 13.35
CA PRO A 143 -7.65 35.38 14.20
C PRO A 143 -9.08 35.78 13.84
N GLU A 144 -9.90 36.06 14.86
CA GLU A 144 -11.28 36.51 14.63
C GLU A 144 -11.29 37.84 13.86
N GLY A 145 -12.06 37.86 12.78
CA GLY A 145 -12.19 39.02 11.91
C GLY A 145 -11.26 39.06 10.71
N THR A 146 -10.35 38.09 10.53
CA THR A 146 -9.56 37.94 9.30
C THR A 146 -10.49 37.80 8.09
N LYS A 147 -10.23 38.57 7.03
CA LYS A 147 -10.96 38.45 5.76
C LYS A 147 -10.25 37.46 4.86
N ILE A 148 -10.94 36.41 4.49
CA ILE A 148 -10.42 35.33 3.66
C ILE A 148 -11.19 35.20 2.36
N MET A 149 -10.50 34.73 1.33
CA MET A 149 -11.04 34.43 0.03
C MET A 149 -10.75 32.97 -0.29
N LEU A 150 -11.82 32.19 -0.55
CA LEU A 150 -11.70 30.80 -0.98
C LEU A 150 -11.57 30.75 -2.49
N LEU A 151 -10.52 30.08 -2.94
CA LEU A 151 -10.11 30.00 -4.32
C LEU A 151 -10.06 28.54 -4.76
N ALA A 152 -10.75 28.23 -5.85
CA ALA A 152 -10.69 26.93 -6.51
C ALA A 152 -9.73 27.00 -7.71
N PRO A 153 -8.49 26.45 -7.60
CA PRO A 153 -7.51 26.51 -8.68
C PRO A 153 -7.88 25.55 -9.80
N VAL A 154 -8.63 26.05 -10.79
CA VAL A 154 -9.12 25.28 -11.94
C VAL A 154 -8.07 25.10 -13.03
N VAL A 155 -7.13 26.06 -13.15
CA VAL A 155 -5.99 25.98 -14.08
C VAL A 155 -4.73 26.40 -13.34
N GLN A 156 -3.68 25.57 -13.42
CA GLN A 156 -2.40 25.85 -12.78
C GLN A 156 -1.28 25.79 -13.82
N ASN A 157 -0.71 26.96 -14.15
CA ASN A 157 0.41 27.12 -15.06
C ASN A 157 0.25 26.31 -16.38
N ARG A 158 -0.89 26.45 -17.05
CA ARG A 158 -1.15 25.77 -18.35
C ARG A 158 -1.31 26.78 -19.46
N LYS A 159 -0.90 26.40 -20.68
CA LYS A 159 -1.11 27.22 -21.87
C LYS A 159 -2.53 27.10 -22.39
N GLY A 160 -3.12 28.22 -22.79
CA GLY A 160 -4.41 28.25 -23.47
C GLY A 160 -5.25 29.47 -23.09
N SER A 161 -6.23 29.81 -23.93
CA SER A 161 -7.13 30.93 -23.66
C SER A 161 -8.25 30.59 -22.67
N HIS A 162 -8.47 29.29 -22.41
CA HIS A 162 -9.46 28.75 -21.47
C HIS A 162 -10.91 29.30 -21.62
N LYS A 163 -11.24 29.91 -22.76
CA LYS A 163 -12.50 30.64 -22.99
C LYS A 163 -13.76 29.83 -22.70
N LYS A 164 -13.86 28.62 -23.27
CA LYS A 164 -15.04 27.73 -23.05
C LYS A 164 -15.26 27.41 -21.56
N MET A 165 -14.18 27.16 -20.83
CA MET A 165 -14.22 26.84 -19.40
C MET A 165 -14.70 28.04 -18.59
N LEU A 166 -14.21 29.25 -18.91
CA LEU A 166 -14.62 30.49 -18.25
C LEU A 166 -16.08 30.83 -18.54
N GLU A 167 -16.54 30.63 -19.78
CA GLU A 167 -17.95 30.80 -20.16
C GLU A 167 -18.86 29.82 -19.41
N GLU A 168 -18.48 28.54 -19.33
CA GLU A 168 -19.21 27.53 -18.55
C GLU A 168 -19.30 27.89 -17.06
N LEU A 169 -18.23 28.42 -16.48
CA LEU A 169 -18.20 28.85 -15.07
C LEU A 169 -19.01 30.13 -14.83
N SER A 170 -19.01 31.09 -15.76
CA SER A 170 -19.90 32.25 -15.71
C SER A 170 -21.38 31.80 -15.77
N HIS A 171 -21.71 30.86 -16.65
CA HIS A 171 -23.06 30.27 -16.73
C HIS A 171 -23.50 29.52 -15.45
N GLN A 172 -22.55 28.98 -14.69
CA GLN A 172 -22.81 28.37 -13.38
C GLN A 172 -23.00 29.40 -12.26
N GLY A 173 -22.82 30.70 -12.55
CA GLY A 173 -23.07 31.80 -11.62
C GLY A 173 -21.84 32.31 -10.87
N PHE A 174 -20.63 31.87 -11.23
CA PHE A 174 -19.41 32.45 -10.69
C PHE A 174 -19.20 33.85 -11.30
N LEU A 175 -18.83 34.82 -10.45
CA LEU A 175 -18.69 36.22 -10.87
C LEU A 175 -17.24 36.67 -10.99
N ARG A 176 -16.33 36.07 -10.22
CA ARG A 176 -14.94 36.53 -10.10
C ARG A 176 -13.97 35.36 -10.20
N ALA A 177 -12.82 35.64 -10.79
CA ALA A 177 -11.67 34.75 -10.81
C ALA A 177 -10.41 35.54 -10.48
N ARG A 178 -9.42 34.88 -9.87
CA ARG A 178 -8.05 35.36 -9.78
C ARG A 178 -7.28 34.75 -10.94
N VAL A 179 -6.83 35.59 -11.86
CA VAL A 179 -6.10 35.19 -13.07
C VAL A 179 -4.72 35.81 -13.02
N ASP A 180 -3.69 34.96 -13.02
CA ASP A 180 -2.28 35.36 -12.91
C ASP A 180 -1.99 36.30 -11.72
N GLY A 181 -2.75 36.14 -10.64
CA GLY A 181 -2.65 36.93 -9.41
C GLY A 181 -3.63 38.11 -9.30
N GLU A 182 -4.28 38.52 -10.41
CA GLU A 182 -5.22 39.65 -10.42
C GLU A 182 -6.68 39.19 -10.34
N ILE A 183 -7.49 39.87 -9.52
CA ILE A 183 -8.92 39.58 -9.40
C ILE A 183 -9.68 40.28 -10.52
N VAL A 184 -10.33 39.51 -11.38
CA VAL A 184 -11.13 39.98 -12.51
C VAL A 184 -12.58 39.51 -12.39
N TYR A 185 -13.51 40.28 -12.95
CA TYR A 185 -14.89 39.84 -13.15
C TYR A 185 -14.99 39.02 -14.43
N LEU A 186 -15.66 37.87 -14.38
CA LEU A 186 -15.75 36.96 -15.52
C LEU A 186 -16.47 37.59 -16.72
N ASP A 187 -17.44 38.47 -16.47
CA ASP A 187 -18.21 39.14 -17.53
C ASP A 187 -17.42 40.25 -18.24
N ASP A 188 -16.49 40.91 -17.53
CA ASP A 188 -15.67 42.01 -18.04
C ASP A 188 -14.27 41.54 -18.47
N MET A 189 -14.04 40.23 -18.51
CA MET A 189 -12.72 39.67 -18.74
C MET A 189 -12.32 39.74 -20.21
N SER A 190 -11.15 40.33 -20.50
CA SER A 190 -10.54 40.26 -21.83
C SER A 190 -10.04 38.85 -22.15
N GLU A 191 -10.11 38.45 -23.42
CA GLU A 191 -9.61 37.14 -23.86
C GLU A 191 -8.14 36.92 -23.47
N LEU A 192 -7.86 35.78 -22.82
CA LEU A 192 -6.50 35.37 -22.48
C LEU A 192 -5.72 34.95 -23.73
N ASP A 193 -4.42 35.27 -23.76
CA ASP A 193 -3.55 34.86 -24.85
C ASP A 193 -3.32 33.32 -24.81
N GLY A 194 -3.79 32.63 -25.84
CA GLY A 194 -3.63 31.19 -25.95
C GLY A 194 -2.18 30.68 -26.02
N LYS A 195 -1.20 31.55 -26.21
CA LYS A 195 0.22 31.19 -26.31
C LYS A 195 0.96 31.21 -24.97
N THR A 196 0.44 31.92 -23.98
CA THR A 196 1.07 32.08 -22.65
C THR A 196 0.52 31.07 -21.65
N HIS A 197 1.25 30.85 -20.56
CA HIS A 197 0.75 30.04 -19.44
C HIS A 197 -0.06 30.93 -18.52
N HIS A 198 -1.19 30.40 -18.06
CA HIS A 198 -2.08 31.09 -17.13
C HIS A 198 -2.34 30.22 -15.90
N THR A 199 -2.58 30.90 -14.78
CA THR A 199 -3.11 30.32 -13.55
C THR A 199 -4.47 30.98 -13.27
N ILE A 200 -5.51 30.17 -13.20
CA ILE A 200 -6.90 30.64 -13.05
C ILE A 200 -7.48 29.97 -11.81
N GLU A 201 -7.97 30.80 -10.89
CA GLU A 201 -8.55 30.36 -9.64
C GLU A 201 -9.91 31.02 -9.45
N ILE A 202 -10.98 30.23 -9.37
CA ILE A 202 -12.33 30.78 -9.22
C ILE A 202 -12.54 31.22 -7.78
N VAL A 203 -13.06 32.44 -7.60
CA VAL A 203 -13.44 32.93 -6.28
C VAL A 203 -14.78 32.32 -5.91
N VAL A 204 -14.76 31.34 -5.01
CA VAL A 204 -15.96 30.61 -4.59
C VAL A 204 -16.71 31.39 -3.51
N ASP A 205 -16.00 31.86 -2.49
CA ASP A 205 -16.60 32.69 -1.44
C ASP A 205 -15.59 33.69 -0.86
N ARG A 206 -16.13 34.74 -0.25
CA ARG A 206 -15.37 35.75 0.50
C ARG A 206 -16.00 35.88 1.88
N LEU A 207 -15.24 35.53 2.89
CA LEU A 207 -15.73 35.34 4.25
C LEU A 207 -14.90 36.15 5.24
N LYS A 208 -15.51 36.46 6.37
CA LYS A 208 -14.81 37.01 7.54
C LYS A 208 -14.87 35.96 8.63
N VAL A 209 -13.72 35.56 9.16
CA VAL A 209 -13.61 34.50 10.18
C VAL A 209 -14.38 34.92 11.43
N ARG A 210 -15.42 34.16 11.77
CA ARG A 210 -16.32 34.35 12.92
C ARG A 210 -16.86 32.99 13.37
N LYS A 211 -17.35 32.89 14.61
CA LYS A 211 -17.83 31.59 15.16
C LYS A 211 -19.06 31.01 14.46
N ASP A 212 -19.83 31.83 13.75
CA ASP A 212 -21.09 31.46 13.10
C ASP A 212 -20.94 31.01 11.64
N ILE A 213 -19.75 31.14 11.03
CA ILE A 213 -19.57 30.88 9.60
C ILE A 213 -19.28 29.41 9.24
N THR A 214 -19.20 28.50 10.21
CA THR A 214 -18.76 27.10 10.02
C THR A 214 -19.55 26.36 8.94
N SER A 215 -20.89 26.45 8.94
CA SER A 215 -21.75 25.76 7.95
C SER A 215 -21.49 26.28 6.53
N ARG A 216 -21.46 27.61 6.38
CA ARG A 216 -21.22 28.26 5.08
C ARG A 216 -19.81 27.99 4.56
N LEU A 217 -18.83 27.95 5.46
CA LEU A 217 -17.45 27.64 5.11
C LEU A 217 -17.32 26.21 4.60
N SER A 218 -17.99 25.25 5.25
CA SER A 218 -18.03 23.84 4.80
C SER A 218 -18.60 23.70 3.39
N GLU A 219 -19.77 24.30 3.12
CA GLU A 219 -20.40 24.29 1.78
C GLU A 219 -19.51 24.94 0.72
N SER A 220 -18.83 26.03 1.08
CA SER A 220 -17.92 26.75 0.18
C SER A 220 -16.66 25.94 -0.12
N LEU A 221 -16.12 25.22 0.86
CA LEU A 221 -14.98 24.31 0.68
C LEU A 221 -15.37 23.13 -0.22
N GLU A 222 -16.53 22.50 0.02
CA GLU A 222 -17.01 21.41 -0.84
C GLU A 222 -17.18 21.88 -2.30
N THR A 223 -17.75 23.07 -2.48
CA THR A 223 -17.89 23.70 -3.81
C THR A 223 -16.53 23.91 -4.46
N ALA A 224 -15.56 24.47 -3.72
CA ALA A 224 -14.21 24.71 -4.23
C ALA A 224 -13.50 23.41 -4.63
N LEU A 225 -13.53 22.39 -3.76
CA LEU A 225 -12.91 21.08 -4.00
C LEU A 225 -13.52 20.37 -5.21
N ASN A 226 -14.85 20.46 -5.40
CA ASN A 226 -15.53 19.89 -6.55
C ASN A 226 -15.13 20.57 -7.87
N LEU A 227 -14.85 21.87 -7.85
CA LEU A 227 -14.43 22.63 -9.04
C LEU A 227 -12.97 22.37 -9.43
N SER A 228 -12.09 22.13 -8.47
CA SER A 228 -10.63 22.10 -8.64
C SER A 228 -9.98 20.71 -8.57
N ALA A 229 -10.78 19.65 -8.67
CA ALA A 229 -10.34 18.27 -8.48
C ALA A 229 -9.66 18.01 -7.13
N GLY A 230 -10.17 18.64 -6.06
CA GLY A 230 -9.77 18.38 -4.67
C GLY A 230 -8.71 19.31 -4.11
N LEU A 231 -8.53 20.52 -4.66
CA LEU A 231 -7.60 21.52 -4.14
C LEU A 231 -8.30 22.82 -3.74
N VAL A 232 -7.98 23.44 -2.63
CA VAL A 232 -8.51 24.77 -2.31
C VAL A 232 -7.41 25.65 -1.75
N ARG A 233 -7.40 26.89 -2.21
CA ARG A 233 -6.47 27.92 -1.74
C ARG A 233 -7.21 28.96 -0.95
N ILE A 234 -6.61 29.40 0.14
CA ILE A 234 -7.16 30.44 1.00
C ILE A 234 -6.19 31.59 1.02
N ALA A 235 -6.62 32.68 0.40
CA ALA A 235 -5.88 33.92 0.36
C ALA A 235 -6.48 34.92 1.38
N SER A 236 -5.63 35.66 2.07
CA SER A 236 -6.07 36.82 2.84
C SER A 236 -6.50 37.94 1.89
N MET A 237 -7.56 38.65 2.24
CA MET A 237 -7.99 39.84 1.50
C MET A 237 -7.36 41.14 2.01
N ASP A 238 -6.67 41.11 3.15
CA ASP A 238 -6.05 42.28 3.74
C ASP A 238 -4.61 42.43 3.20
N SER A 239 -4.38 43.50 2.43
CA SER A 239 -3.16 43.77 1.65
C SER A 239 -1.90 44.08 2.48
N GLU A 240 -2.00 44.20 3.80
CA GLU A 240 -0.90 44.60 4.69
C GLU A 240 -0.20 43.42 5.37
N THR A 241 -0.72 42.20 5.22
CA THR A 241 -0.11 41.00 5.78
C THR A 241 0.22 40.03 4.66
N GLU A 242 1.52 39.85 4.37
CA GLU A 242 2.05 38.68 3.65
C GLU A 242 1.84 37.42 4.51
N GLN A 243 0.59 37.02 4.70
CA GLN A 243 0.25 35.72 5.26
C GLN A 243 0.41 34.68 4.15
N GLU A 244 1.18 33.62 4.42
CA GLU A 244 1.29 32.49 3.51
C GLU A 244 -0.11 31.94 3.20
N GLU A 245 -0.41 31.78 1.91
CA GLU A 245 -1.68 31.20 1.46
C GLU A 245 -1.79 29.77 1.98
N LEU A 246 -2.92 29.44 2.61
CA LEU A 246 -3.19 28.06 3.02
C LEU A 246 -3.64 27.28 1.80
N VAL A 247 -3.00 26.13 1.56
CA VAL A 247 -3.38 25.19 0.50
C VAL A 247 -3.84 23.90 1.15
N PHE A 248 -5.04 23.47 0.78
CA PHE A 248 -5.66 22.24 1.23
C PHE A 248 -5.97 21.31 0.06
#